data_AF-A0A2K3JVM5-F1
#
_entry.id   AF-A0A2K3JVM5-F1
#
_cell.length_a   1.000
_cell.length_b   1.000
_cell.length_c   1.000
_cell.angle_alpha   90.00
_cell.angle_beta   90.00
_cell.angle_gamma   90.00
#
_symmetry.space_group_name_H-M   'P 1'
#
loop_
_entity.id
_entity.type
_entity.pdbx_description
1 polymer ?
#
loop_
_entity_poly.entity_id
_entity_poly.type
_entity_poly.pdbx_seq_one_letter_code
_entity_poly.pdbx_strand_id
1 'polypeptide(L)'
;MSVGTSWNILRPETVESLFYLWRLTGNKTYQDWGWNIFQAFEKNSRIESGYVGLKDVNSGVKDNMMQSFFLAETLKYLYLLFSPSSVIPLDEWVFNTEAHPLRIVTRDEGGVVKNLNEKKQKPFPRIGGRKEGRTG
;
A
#
# COMPACT_ATOMS: atom_id res chain seq x y z
N MET A 1 -25.34 -25.10 16.23
CA MET A 1 -25.37 -24.08 15.16
C MET A 1 -23.97 -23.95 14.61
N SER A 2 -23.74 -24.31 13.34
CA SER A 2 -22.52 -23.94 12.63
C SER A 2 -22.76 -22.56 12.04
N VAL A 3 -22.16 -21.52 12.61
CA VAL A 3 -22.26 -20.15 12.08
C VAL A 3 -20.90 -19.84 11.46
N GLY A 4 -20.89 -19.59 10.16
CA GLY A 4 -19.68 -19.33 9.37
C GLY A 4 -19.37 -20.43 8.38
N THR A 5 -19.03 -20.04 7.15
CA THR A 5 -18.40 -20.93 6.19
C THR A 5 -16.95 -21.16 6.59
N SER A 6 -16.49 -22.40 6.67
CA SER A 6 -15.12 -22.73 7.08
C SER A 6 -14.05 -22.48 6.01
N TRP A 7 -14.43 -22.01 4.82
CA TRP A 7 -13.48 -21.75 3.73
C TRP A 7 -12.77 -20.39 3.88
N ASN A 8 -11.57 -20.30 3.33
CA ASN A 8 -10.80 -19.07 3.17
C ASN A 8 -10.27 -18.98 1.74
N ILE A 9 -10.65 -17.96 0.97
CA ILE A 9 -10.16 -17.79 -0.42
C ILE A 9 -9.16 -16.65 -0.57
N LEU A 10 -8.25 -16.51 0.40
CA LEU A 10 -7.15 -15.54 0.36
C LEU A 10 -7.58 -14.05 0.45
N ARG A 11 -8.71 -13.84 1.12
CA ARG A 11 -9.42 -12.58 1.35
C ARG A 11 -8.53 -11.47 1.97
N PRO A 12 -8.57 -10.22 1.46
CA PRO A 12 -7.67 -9.14 1.88
C PRO A 12 -8.16 -8.30 3.08
N GLU A 13 -9.46 -8.31 3.39
CA GLU A 13 -10.16 -7.26 4.15
C GLU A 13 -9.60 -7.08 5.58
N THR A 14 -9.17 -8.18 6.21
CA THR A 14 -8.52 -8.12 7.53
C THR A 14 -7.17 -7.40 7.45
N VAL A 15 -6.33 -7.75 6.47
CA VAL A 15 -4.99 -7.14 6.32
C VAL A 15 -5.11 -5.67 5.92
N GLU A 16 -6.06 -5.33 5.04
CA GLU A 16 -6.39 -3.94 4.70
C GLU A 16 -6.69 -3.12 5.96
N SER A 17 -7.56 -3.65 6.83
CA SER A 17 -7.93 -2.98 8.07
C SER A 17 -6.71 -2.77 8.99
N LEU A 18 -5.84 -3.79 9.11
CA LEU A 18 -4.59 -3.67 9.90
C LEU A 18 -3.65 -2.61 9.33
N PHE A 19 -3.54 -2.51 8.01
CA PHE A 19 -2.75 -1.48 7.34
C PHE A 19 -3.24 -0.07 7.71
N TYR A 20 -4.55 0.20 7.59
CA TYR A 20 -5.09 1.51 7.97
C TYR A 20 -4.92 1.81 9.46
N LEU A 21 -5.22 0.85 10.32
CA LEU A 21 -5.06 1.01 11.77
C LEU A 21 -3.61 1.32 12.15
N TRP A 22 -2.64 0.61 11.55
CA TRP A 22 -1.22 0.91 11.75
C TRP A 22 -0.83 2.30 11.25
N ARG A 23 -1.24 2.71 10.04
CA ARG A 23 -0.92 4.03 9.47
C ARG A 23 -1.48 5.18 10.31
N LEU A 24 -2.67 5.00 10.88
CA LEU A 24 -3.36 6.03 11.66
C LEU A 24 -2.85 6.14 13.11
N THR A 25 -2.45 5.02 13.71
CA THR A 25 -2.14 4.97 15.16
C THR A 25 -0.66 4.76 15.46
N GLY A 26 0.12 4.20 14.54
CA GLY A 26 1.48 3.75 14.77
C GLY A 26 1.61 2.53 15.70
N ASN A 27 0.51 1.90 16.12
CA ASN A 27 0.55 0.76 17.03
C ASN A 27 1.09 -0.50 16.33
N LYS A 28 2.21 -1.02 16.84
CA LYS A 28 2.91 -2.19 16.28
C LYS A 28 2.15 -3.50 16.41
N THR A 29 1.17 -3.61 17.32
CA THR A 29 0.33 -4.81 17.44
C THR A 29 -0.33 -5.20 16.11
N TYR A 30 -0.70 -4.23 15.27
CA TYR A 30 -1.28 -4.51 13.96
C TYR A 30 -0.28 -5.15 12.99
N GLN A 31 1.00 -4.80 13.10
CA GLN A 31 2.07 -5.44 12.34
C GLN A 31 2.31 -6.88 12.84
N ASP A 32 2.28 -7.10 14.16
CA ASP A 32 2.41 -8.45 14.75
C ASP A 32 1.27 -9.37 14.28
N TRP A 33 0.03 -8.87 14.27
CA TRP A 33 -1.11 -9.61 13.74
C TRP A 33 -1.01 -9.86 12.24
N GLY A 34 -0.57 -8.87 11.46
CA GLY A 34 -0.31 -9.04 10.03
C GLY A 34 0.78 -10.09 9.75
N TRP A 35 1.81 -10.15 10.58
CA TRP A 35 2.87 -11.15 10.47
C TRP A 35 2.34 -12.56 10.74
N ASN A 36 1.53 -12.72 11.79
CA ASN A 36 0.88 -14.00 12.08
C ASN A 36 -0.02 -14.47 10.92
N ILE A 37 -0.75 -13.55 10.29
CA ILE A 37 -1.58 -13.85 9.11
C ILE A 37 -0.69 -14.29 7.93
N PHE A 38 0.40 -13.58 7.64
CA PHE A 38 1.32 -13.95 6.57
C PHE A 38 1.94 -15.34 6.81
N GLN A 39 2.39 -15.63 8.02
CA GLN A 39 2.91 -16.95 8.39
C GLN A 39 1.84 -18.05 8.22
N ALA A 40 0.56 -17.74 8.50
CA ALA A 40 -0.53 -18.68 8.27
C ALA A 40 -0.74 -18.97 6.77
N PHE A 41 -0.63 -17.97 5.88
CA PHE A 41 -0.65 -18.18 4.44
C PHE A 41 0.55 -19.02 3.96
N GLU A 42 1.76 -18.71 4.43
CA GLU A 42 2.96 -19.46 4.08
C GLU A 42 2.87 -20.93 4.51
N LYS A 43 2.30 -21.21 5.69
CA LYS A 43 2.14 -22.56 6.20
C LYS A 43 1.03 -23.36 5.49
N ASN A 44 -0.11 -22.73 5.23
CA ASN A 44 -1.33 -23.47 4.86
C ASN A 44 -1.73 -23.30 3.39
N SER A 45 -1.42 -22.14 2.78
CA SER A 45 -1.87 -21.77 1.44
C SER A 45 -0.77 -21.86 0.38
N ARG A 46 0.51 -21.86 0.77
CA ARG A 46 1.63 -21.99 -0.17
C ARG A 46 1.68 -23.37 -0.81
N ILE A 47 1.90 -23.39 -2.12
CA ILE A 47 2.22 -24.57 -2.94
C ILE A 47 3.43 -24.26 -3.82
N GLU A 48 3.92 -25.25 -4.56
CA GLU A 48 5.09 -25.09 -5.45
C GLU A 48 4.90 -23.98 -6.49
N SER A 49 3.70 -23.85 -7.06
CA SER A 49 3.38 -22.92 -8.13
C SER A 49 2.76 -21.58 -7.68
N GLY A 50 2.60 -21.33 -6.38
CA GLY A 50 1.93 -20.12 -5.88
C GLY A 50 1.16 -20.33 -4.57
N TYR A 51 -0.06 -19.78 -4.51
CA TYR A 51 -0.93 -19.84 -3.34
C TYR A 51 -2.33 -20.33 -3.71
N VAL A 52 -2.98 -21.03 -2.79
CA VAL A 52 -4.34 -21.53 -2.93
C VAL A 52 -5.15 -21.26 -1.66
N GLY A 53 -6.44 -21.06 -1.82
CA GLY A 53 -7.35 -20.98 -0.67
C GLY A 53 -7.53 -22.32 0.02
N LEU A 54 -8.37 -22.32 1.04
CA LEU A 54 -8.73 -23.48 1.85
C LEU A 54 -10.24 -23.69 1.74
N LYS A 55 -10.65 -24.93 1.48
CA LYS A 55 -12.05 -25.35 1.53
C LYS A 55 -12.56 -25.41 2.98
N ASP A 56 -11.67 -25.73 3.92
CA ASP A 56 -11.96 -25.73 5.34
C ASP A 56 -10.68 -25.42 6.16
N VAL A 57 -10.68 -24.30 6.88
CA VAL A 57 -9.56 -23.83 7.71
C VAL A 57 -9.23 -24.74 8.89
N ASN A 58 -10.18 -25.54 9.37
CA ASN A 58 -9.95 -26.47 10.48
C ASN A 58 -9.20 -27.72 10.01
N SER A 59 -9.46 -28.15 8.77
CA SER A 59 -8.83 -29.34 8.18
C SER A 59 -7.56 -29.04 7.38
N GLY A 60 -7.40 -27.80 6.90
CA GLY A 60 -6.31 -27.41 6.00
C GLY A 60 -6.45 -27.94 4.58
N VAL A 61 -7.60 -28.52 4.21
CA VAL A 61 -7.88 -28.96 2.84
C VAL A 61 -7.84 -27.74 1.92
N LYS A 62 -6.89 -27.78 0.99
CA LYS A 62 -6.67 -26.73 -0.01
C LYS A 62 -7.75 -26.75 -1.09
N ASP A 63 -8.07 -25.57 -1.60
CA ASP A 63 -8.72 -25.45 -2.91
C ASP A 63 -7.67 -25.56 -4.03
N ASN A 64 -8.05 -25.22 -5.27
CA ASN A 64 -7.15 -25.23 -6.43
C ASN A 64 -7.20 -23.90 -7.19
N MET A 65 -7.37 -22.78 -6.48
CA MET A 65 -7.54 -21.47 -7.12
C MET A 65 -6.79 -20.38 -6.36
N MET A 66 -5.92 -19.66 -7.07
CA MET A 66 -5.36 -18.40 -6.60
C MET A 66 -6.22 -17.25 -7.10
N GLN A 67 -6.78 -16.49 -6.18
CA GLN A 67 -7.57 -15.31 -6.54
C GLN A 67 -6.64 -14.18 -7.00
N SER A 68 -7.01 -13.43 -8.04
CA SER A 68 -6.21 -12.30 -8.54
C SER A 68 -6.01 -11.22 -7.46
N PHE A 69 -7.04 -10.98 -6.65
CA PHE A 69 -6.98 -10.05 -5.53
C PHE A 69 -5.96 -10.45 -4.47
N PHE A 70 -5.53 -11.71 -4.37
CA PHE A 70 -4.48 -12.07 -3.42
C PHE A 70 -3.18 -11.33 -3.73
N LEU A 71 -2.84 -11.20 -5.02
CA LEU A 71 -1.66 -10.46 -5.46
C LEU A 71 -1.89 -8.95 -5.44
N ALA A 72 -3.05 -8.50 -5.91
CA ALA A 72 -3.35 -7.07 -5.99
C ALA A 72 -3.56 -6.43 -4.61
N GLU A 73 -4.16 -7.15 -3.67
CA GLU A 73 -4.66 -6.60 -2.41
C GLU A 73 -3.92 -7.20 -1.23
N THR A 74 -4.08 -8.49 -0.95
CA THR A 74 -3.56 -9.14 0.26
C THR A 74 -2.05 -8.96 0.42
N LEU A 75 -1.27 -9.28 -0.63
CA LEU A 75 0.18 -9.11 -0.60
C LEU A 75 0.61 -7.63 -0.61
N LYS A 76 -0.16 -6.75 -1.28
CA LYS A 76 0.12 -5.30 -1.30
C LYS A 76 -0.06 -4.70 0.09
N TYR A 77 -1.16 -4.99 0.78
CA TYR A 77 -1.40 -4.50 2.13
C TYR A 77 -0.42 -5.09 3.14
N LEU A 78 -0.04 -6.37 3.03
CA LEU A 78 1.03 -6.95 3.84
C LEU A 78 2.35 -6.20 3.60
N TYR A 79 2.72 -5.94 2.35
CA TYR A 79 3.92 -5.16 2.04
C TYR A 79 3.87 -3.75 2.63
N LEU A 80 2.76 -3.03 2.45
CA LEU A 80 2.60 -1.66 2.93
C LEU A 80 2.51 -1.55 4.46
N LEU A 81 2.01 -2.59 5.14
CA LEU A 81 1.95 -2.69 6.59
C LEU A 81 3.36 -2.73 7.22
N PHE A 82 4.34 -3.33 6.53
CA PHE A 82 5.74 -3.36 6.99
C PHE A 82 6.63 -2.29 6.33
N SER A 83 6.07 -1.51 5.40
CA SER A 83 6.78 -0.41 4.74
C SER A 83 6.66 0.88 5.55
N PRO A 84 7.66 1.79 5.50
CA PRO A 84 7.55 3.11 6.10
C PRO A 84 6.33 3.90 5.63
N SER A 85 5.83 4.82 6.47
CA SER A 85 4.66 5.65 6.14
C SER A 85 4.85 6.59 4.93
N SER A 86 6.11 6.81 4.53
CA SER A 86 6.47 7.56 3.32
C SER A 86 6.22 6.80 2.02
N VAL A 87 6.04 5.47 2.06
CA VAL A 87 5.68 4.66 0.90
C VAL A 87 4.16 4.70 0.75
N ILE A 88 3.68 5.28 -0.35
CA ILE A 88 2.26 5.58 -0.64
C ILE A 88 1.59 6.31 0.55
N PRO A 89 1.90 7.60 0.74
CA PRO A 89 1.29 8.41 1.81
C PRO A 89 -0.22 8.56 1.61
N LEU A 90 -1.02 8.37 2.66
CA LEU A 90 -2.50 8.40 2.60
C LEU A 90 -3.07 9.82 2.41
N ASP A 91 -2.24 10.85 2.54
CA ASP A 91 -2.54 12.25 2.22
C ASP A 91 -2.31 12.60 0.74
N GLU A 92 -1.64 11.72 -0.02
CA GLU A 92 -1.39 11.88 -1.46
C GLU A 92 -2.12 10.85 -2.32
N TRP A 93 -2.51 9.71 -1.75
CA TRP A 93 -3.08 8.57 -2.47
C TRP A 93 -4.35 8.05 -1.80
N VAL A 94 -5.30 7.63 -2.63
CA VAL A 94 -6.53 6.94 -2.22
C VAL A 94 -6.56 5.57 -2.87
N PHE A 95 -6.81 4.52 -2.10
CA PHE A 95 -7.00 3.17 -2.64
C PHE A 95 -8.46 3.02 -3.11
N ASN A 96 -8.65 2.45 -4.29
CA ASN A 96 -9.97 1.91 -4.65
C ASN A 96 -10.22 0.58 -3.91
N THR A 97 -11.39 -0.03 -4.12
CA THR A 97 -11.77 -1.27 -3.42
C THR A 97 -10.95 -2.50 -3.83
N GLU A 98 -10.13 -2.44 -4.88
CA GLU A 98 -9.19 -3.48 -5.31
C GLU A 98 -7.72 -3.08 -5.06
N ALA A 99 -7.51 -2.23 -4.05
CA ALA A 99 -6.21 -1.76 -3.59
C ALA A 99 -5.35 -1.07 -4.66
N HIS A 100 -5.92 -0.55 -5.76
CA HIS A 100 -5.20 0.25 -6.73
C HIS A 100 -5.05 1.69 -6.22
N PRO A 101 -3.82 2.19 -6.02
CA PRO A 101 -3.60 3.54 -5.51
C PRO A 101 -3.86 4.57 -6.62
N LEU A 102 -4.75 5.51 -6.33
CA LEU A 102 -5.10 6.64 -7.18
C LEU A 102 -4.54 7.92 -6.55
N ARG A 103 -3.74 8.67 -7.31
CA ARG A 103 -3.14 9.91 -6.82
C ARG A 103 -4.21 10.99 -6.70
N ILE A 104 -4.22 11.71 -5.58
CA ILE A 104 -5.10 12.87 -5.39
C ILE A 104 -4.67 13.96 -6.37
N VAL A 105 -5.61 14.40 -7.21
CA VAL A 105 -5.43 15.53 -8.13
C VAL A 105 -6.34 16.65 -7.65
N THR A 106 -5.75 17.78 -7.23
CA THR A 106 -6.52 18.98 -6.96
C THR A 106 -7.11 19.50 -8.27
N ARG A 107 -8.41 19.81 -8.29
CA ARG A 107 -8.97 20.61 -9.38
C ARG A 107 -8.31 21.98 -9.29
N ASP A 108 -7.40 22.27 -10.21
CA ASP A 108 -7.02 23.64 -10.50
C ASP A 108 -8.29 24.38 -10.92
N GLU A 109 -8.62 25.47 -10.23
CA GLU A 109 -9.56 26.46 -10.75
C GLU A 109 -8.94 27.08 -12.02
N GLY A 110 -9.23 26.47 -13.17
CA GLY A 110 -8.78 26.94 -14.48
C GLY A 110 -7.74 26.00 -15.11
N GLY A 111 -8.17 25.25 -16.12
CA GLY A 111 -7.38 24.22 -16.77
C GLY A 111 -6.07 24.72 -17.36
N VAL A 112 -4.94 24.23 -16.82
CA VAL A 112 -3.71 24.00 -17.56
C VAL A 112 -3.07 22.73 -17.01
N VAL A 113 -3.10 21.65 -17.79
CA VAL A 113 -2.39 20.40 -17.45
C VAL A 113 -0.89 20.70 -17.44
N LYS A 114 -0.29 20.85 -16.26
CA LYS A 114 1.17 20.92 -16.13
C LYS A 114 1.76 19.52 -16.26
N ASN A 115 2.50 19.30 -17.34
CA ASN A 115 3.27 18.09 -17.58
C ASN A 115 4.21 17.81 -16.39
N LEU A 116 3.99 16.68 -15.73
CA LEU A 116 4.81 16.17 -14.63
C LEU A 116 6.11 15.58 -15.20
N ASN A 117 7.04 16.42 -15.66
CA ASN A 117 8.37 15.94 -16.03
C ASN A 117 9.49 16.99 -15.93
N GLU A 118 9.46 17.85 -14.92
CA GLU A 118 10.62 18.68 -14.58
C GLU A 118 11.21 18.27 -13.23
N LYS A 119 12.33 17.54 -13.30
CA LYS A 119 13.25 17.33 -12.17
C LYS A 119 13.69 18.71 -11.67
N LYS A 120 13.32 19.07 -10.43
CA LYS A 120 13.81 20.28 -9.76
C LYS A 120 15.34 20.20 -9.59
N GLN A 121 16.08 20.80 -10.52
CA GLN A 121 17.48 21.16 -10.28
C GLN A 121 17.51 22.37 -9.35
N LYS A 122 18.14 22.22 -8.17
CA LYS A 122 18.38 23.34 -7.24
C LYS A 122 19.32 24.34 -7.90
N PRO A 123 19.04 25.66 -7.91
CA PRO A 123 19.98 26.62 -8.45
C PRO A 123 21.14 26.83 -7.48
N PHE A 124 22.37 26.76 -8.02
CA PHE A 124 23.63 27.11 -7.36
C PHE A 124 23.65 28.60 -6.93
N PRO A 125 24.32 28.97 -5.82
CA PRO A 125 24.42 30.36 -5.40
C PRO A 125 25.41 31.10 -6.31
N ARG A 126 24.96 32.16 -7.00
CA ARG A 126 25.87 33.05 -7.74
C ARG A 126 26.46 34.10 -6.78
N ILE A 127 27.79 34.06 -6.67
CA ILE A 127 28.64 35.09 -6.04
C ILE A 127 29.08 36.08 -7.13
N GLY A 128 29.12 37.37 -6.78
CA GLY A 128 29.69 38.48 -7.58
C GLY A 128 28.63 39.34 -8.26
N GLY A 129 28.64 40.67 -8.24
CA GLY A 129 29.57 41.68 -7.75
C GLY A 129 29.03 43.03 -8.26
N ARG A 130 28.94 44.06 -7.41
CA ARG A 130 28.34 45.37 -7.80
C ARG A 130 29.42 46.45 -7.82
N LYS A 131 29.84 46.83 -9.03
CA LYS A 131 30.32 48.19 -9.41
C LYS A 131 29.18 48.81 -10.24
N GLU A 132 28.85 50.09 -10.28
CA GLU A 132 29.43 51.39 -9.91
C GLU A 132 28.22 52.34 -9.70
N GLY A 133 28.34 53.46 -8.98
CA GLY A 133 28.55 54.75 -9.66
C GLY A 133 28.21 55.92 -8.76
N ARG A 134 28.95 57.01 -8.96
CA ARG A 134 29.09 58.25 -8.19
C ARG A 134 28.33 59.38 -8.90
N THR A 135 27.46 60.12 -8.22
CA THR A 135 26.99 61.45 -8.64
C THR A 135 26.38 62.20 -7.44
N GLY A 136 26.78 63.47 -7.26
CA GLY A 136 26.08 64.48 -6.46
C GLY A 136 26.61 64.67 -5.06
#